data_AF-A0A9D4XGF0-F1
#
_entry.id   AF-A0A9D4XGF0-F1
#
_cell.length_a   1.000
_cell.length_b   1.000
_cell.length_c   1.000
_cell.angle_alpha   90.00
_cell.angle_beta   90.00
_cell.angle_gamma   90.00
#
_symmetry.space_group_name_H-M   'P 1'
#
loop_
_entity.id
_entity.type
_entity.pdbx_description
1 polymer ?
#
loop_
_entity_poly.entity_id
_entity_poly.type
_entity_poly.pdbx_seq_one_letter_code
_entity_poly.pdbx_strand_id
1 'polypeptide(L)'
;MNVSPDEVIRSLFYNKNNESLITVSVYASENFSSLKCRSTRIEYIRRAEPDAGFPLFQSESLKWPGFVEFDDVNAKVLTYSAQDSIYKIFDLKNYTMLYSISDRNVQEIKIRYFLFF
;
A
#
# COMPACT_ATOMS: atom_id res chain seq x y z
N MET A 1 12.88 10.57 6.03
CA MET A 1 11.95 9.64 5.35
C MET A 1 10.51 10.10 5.48
N ASN A 2 10.10 10.54 6.67
CA ASN A 2 8.89 11.34 6.82
C ASN A 2 9.00 12.61 5.96
N VAL A 3 7.89 13.03 5.38
CA VAL A 3 7.74 14.24 4.56
C VAL A 3 6.92 15.32 5.26
N SER A 4 6.30 15.00 6.41
CA SER A 4 5.60 15.94 7.28
C SER A 4 5.87 15.65 8.76
N PRO A 5 5.89 16.67 9.65
CA PRO A 5 6.04 16.46 11.09
C PRO A 5 4.92 15.64 11.74
N ASP A 6 3.72 15.65 11.15
CA ASP A 6 2.56 14.90 11.66
C ASP A 6 2.39 13.51 11.01
N GLU A 7 3.30 13.13 10.11
CA GLU A 7 3.32 11.80 9.48
C GLU A 7 3.97 10.77 10.40
N VAL A 8 3.32 9.61 10.56
CA VAL A 8 3.85 8.44 11.25
C VAL A 8 3.87 7.25 10.28
N ILE A 9 5.06 6.78 9.94
CA ILE A 9 5.25 5.58 9.10
C ILE A 9 4.93 4.34 9.95
N ARG A 10 4.02 3.49 9.45
CA ARG A 10 3.59 2.24 10.11
C ARG A 10 4.20 0.99 9.48
N SER A 11 4.53 1.06 8.19
CA SER A 11 5.16 -0.05 7.48
C SER A 11 6.04 0.48 6.33
N LEU A 12 7.04 -0.32 5.98
CA LEU A 12 7.94 -0.11 4.86
C LEU A 12 8.00 -1.39 4.03
N PHE A 13 7.96 -1.24 2.71
CA PHE A 13 8.07 -2.35 1.77
C PHE A 13 9.06 -2.00 0.66
N TYR A 14 10.05 -2.85 0.43
CA TYR A 14 11.02 -2.66 -0.65
C TYR A 14 10.54 -3.34 -1.93
N ASN A 15 10.12 -2.56 -2.93
CA ASN A 15 9.72 -3.06 -4.23
C ASN A 15 10.95 -3.24 -5.13
N LYS A 16 11.42 -4.49 -5.22
CA LYS A 16 12.56 -4.90 -6.06
C LYS A 16 12.31 -4.68 -7.56
N ASN A 17 11.05 -4.62 -8.01
CA ASN A 17 10.73 -4.48 -9.44
C ASN A 17 11.13 -3.12 -10.01
N ASN A 18 11.13 -2.07 -9.18
CA ASN A 18 11.40 -0.69 -9.61
C ASN A 18 12.33 0.06 -8.64
N GLU A 19 13.06 -0.68 -7.81
CA GLU A 19 14.01 -0.16 -6.82
C GLU A 19 13.43 1.00 -6.00
N SER A 20 12.23 0.80 -5.46
CA SER A 20 11.55 1.80 -4.63
C SER A 20 11.24 1.28 -3.25
N LEU A 21 11.25 2.19 -2.27
CA LEU A 21 10.69 1.95 -0.96
C LEU A 21 9.27 2.50 -0.94
N ILE A 22 8.31 1.64 -0.64
CA ILE A 22 6.94 2.01 -0.39
C ILE A 22 6.78 2.26 1.12
N THR A 23 6.32 3.44 1.48
CA THR A 23 5.95 3.79 2.86
C THR A 23 4.44 3.71 3.01
N VAL A 24 3.98 3.04 4.07
CA VAL A 24 2.58 3.14 4.53
C VAL A 24 2.58 3.99 5.79
N SER A 25 1.97 5.17 5.70
CA SER A 25 1.92 6.14 6.79
C SER A 25 0.50 6.53 7.17
N VAL A 26 0.37 7.11 8.36
CA VAL A 26 -0.85 7.74 8.87
C VAL A 26 -0.51 9.14 9.37
N TYR A 27 -1.47 10.05 9.35
CA TYR A 27 -1.24 11.45 9.72
C TYR A 27 -2.06 11.84 10.97
N ALA A 28 -1.46 12.63 11.86
CA ALA A 28 -2.14 13.09 13.07
C ALA A 28 -3.34 13.99 12.72
N SER A 29 -3.20 14.82 11.68
CA SER A 29 -4.27 15.64 11.13
C SER A 29 -5.49 14.85 10.62
N GLU A 30 -5.31 13.56 10.31
CA GLU A 30 -6.38 12.63 9.90
C GLU A 30 -6.76 11.63 11.01
N ASN A 31 -6.48 11.98 12.27
CA ASN A 31 -6.73 11.15 13.45
C ASN A 31 -6.08 9.75 13.36
N PHE A 32 -4.95 9.65 12.64
CA PHE A 32 -4.24 8.40 12.36
C PHE A 32 -5.09 7.29 11.71
N SER A 33 -6.21 7.66 11.07
CA SER A 33 -7.23 6.71 10.61
C SER A 33 -7.08 6.28 9.15
N SER A 34 -6.46 7.11 8.31
CA SER A 34 -6.25 6.85 6.89
C SER A 34 -4.82 6.40 6.61
N LEU A 35 -4.67 5.24 5.98
CA LEU A 35 -3.41 4.78 5.42
C LEU A 35 -3.11 5.57 4.14
N LYS A 36 -1.89 6.11 4.04
CA LYS A 36 -1.35 6.72 2.82
C LYS A 36 -0.17 5.89 2.35
N CYS A 37 -0.21 5.51 1.09
CA CYS A 37 0.88 4.78 0.46
C CYS A 37 1.66 5.72 -0.45
N ARG A 38 2.99 5.63 -0.43
CA ARG A 38 3.87 6.41 -1.31
C ARG A 38 5.03 5.56 -1.77
N SER A 39 5.29 5.53 -3.07
CA SER A 39 6.48 4.90 -3.64
C SER A 39 7.57 5.96 -3.83
N THR A 40 8.76 5.68 -3.31
CA THR A 40 9.92 6.57 -3.43
C THR A 40 11.11 5.75 -3.89
N ARG A 41 11.68 6.10 -5.05
CA ARG A 41 12.87 5.40 -5.54
C ARG A 41 14.03 5.54 -4.56
N ILE A 42 14.84 4.49 -4.46
CA ILE A 42 16.04 4.48 -3.62
C ILE A 42 17.00 5.61 -4.03
N GLU A 43 17.05 5.97 -5.31
CA GLU A 43 17.86 7.09 -5.80
C GLU A 43 17.51 8.43 -5.13
N TYR A 44 16.22 8.73 -4.94
CA TYR A 44 15.77 9.96 -4.29
C TYR A 44 16.07 9.96 -2.80
N ILE A 45 15.91 8.80 -2.15
CA ILE A 45 16.26 8.63 -0.73
C ILE A 45 17.76 8.90 -0.50
N ARG A 46 18.62 8.38 -1.38
CA ARG A 46 20.08 8.60 -1.32
C ARG A 46 20.48 10.07 -1.51
N ARG A 47 19.65 10.84 -2.23
CA ARG A 47 19.84 12.29 -2.44
C ARG A 47 19.22 13.15 -1.33
N ALA A 48 18.65 12.53 -0.29
CA ALA A 48 17.89 13.19 0.75
C ALA A 48 16.63 13.94 0.23
N GLU A 49 16.01 13.41 -0.83
CA GLU A 49 14.77 13.92 -1.45
C GLU A 49 13.62 12.91 -1.24
N PRO A 50 13.24 12.57 0.00
CA PRO A 50 12.20 11.58 0.25
C PRO A 50 10.82 12.03 -0.22
N ASP A 51 10.60 13.33 -0.42
CA ASP A 51 9.36 13.95 -0.89
C ASP A 51 9.17 13.87 -2.41
N ALA A 52 10.22 13.54 -3.18
CA ALA A 52 10.16 13.31 -4.63
C ALA A 52 9.43 12.00 -5.03
N GLY A 53 8.92 11.24 -4.07
CA GLY A 53 8.08 10.07 -4.31
C GLY A 53 6.68 10.44 -4.84
N PHE A 54 5.92 9.43 -5.26
CA PHE A 54 4.55 9.62 -5.73
C PHE A 54 3.55 8.81 -4.89
N PRO A 55 2.34 9.35 -4.68
CA PRO A 55 1.32 8.67 -3.90
C PRO A 55 0.76 7.46 -4.66
N LEU A 56 0.42 6.41 -3.93
CA LEU A 56 -0.22 5.20 -4.44
C LEU A 56 -1.65 5.11 -3.91
N PHE A 57 -2.54 4.53 -4.72
CA PHE A 57 -3.91 4.18 -4.32
C PHE A 57 -4.74 5.39 -3.80
N GLN A 58 -4.52 6.59 -4.36
CA GLN A 58 -5.23 7.81 -3.92
C GLN A 58 -6.76 7.73 -4.09
N SER A 59 -7.22 6.91 -5.04
CA SER A 59 -8.64 6.62 -5.26
C SER A 59 -9.24 5.68 -4.21
N GLU A 60 -8.41 5.05 -3.37
CA GLU A 60 -8.85 4.02 -2.42
C GLU A 60 -9.08 4.60 -1.03
N SER A 61 -10.23 4.25 -0.42
CA SER A 61 -10.53 4.59 0.96
C SER A 61 -9.92 3.55 1.90
N LEU A 62 -8.61 3.68 2.16
CA LEU A 62 -7.84 2.81 3.06
C LEU A 62 -7.87 3.34 4.49
N LYS A 63 -9.04 3.28 5.12
CA LYS A 63 -9.21 3.65 6.54
C LYS A 63 -9.42 2.42 7.39
N TRP A 64 -8.86 2.41 8.60
CA TRP A 64 -9.13 1.33 9.57
C TRP A 64 -10.65 1.11 9.73
N PRO A 65 -11.17 -0.14 9.70
CA PRO A 65 -10.46 -1.43 9.70
C PRO A 65 -10.01 -1.97 8.32
N GLY A 66 -9.98 -1.14 7.28
CA GLY A 66 -9.36 -1.45 5.98
C GLY A 66 -7.84 -1.57 6.03
N PHE A 67 -7.26 -2.16 4.98
CA PHE A 67 -5.82 -2.47 4.92
C PHE A 67 -5.25 -2.43 3.51
N VAL A 68 -3.91 -2.49 3.45
CA VAL A 68 -3.12 -2.75 2.24
C VAL A 68 -2.06 -3.80 2.56
N GLU A 69 -1.90 -4.78 1.68
CA GLU A 69 -0.92 -5.85 1.76
C GLU A 69 -0.14 -5.94 0.45
N PHE A 70 1.19 -5.95 0.54
CA PHE A 70 2.08 -6.06 -0.61
C PHE A 70 2.65 -7.48 -0.65
N ASP A 71 2.47 -8.17 -1.77
CA ASP A 71 2.94 -9.53 -2.01
C ASP A 71 3.99 -9.50 -3.14
N ASP A 72 5.25 -9.75 -2.77
CA ASP A 72 6.37 -9.76 -3.70
C ASP A 72 6.46 -11.05 -4.54
N VAL A 73 6.00 -12.20 -4.03
CA VAL A 73 6.06 -13.48 -4.75
C VAL A 73 5.05 -13.53 -5.88
N ASN A 74 3.82 -13.07 -5.65
CA ASN A 74 2.75 -13.05 -6.63
C ASN A 74 2.74 -11.75 -7.46
N ALA A 75 3.58 -10.78 -7.09
CA ALA A 75 3.62 -9.44 -7.66
C ALA A 75 2.22 -8.78 -7.65
N LYS A 76 1.57 -8.81 -6.49
CA LYS A 76 0.24 -8.23 -6.27
C LYS A 76 0.22 -7.31 -5.06
N VAL A 77 -0.72 -6.37 -5.08
CA VAL A 77 -1.12 -5.60 -3.90
C VAL A 77 -2.59 -5.88 -3.65
N LEU A 78 -2.94 -6.27 -2.44
CA LEU A 78 -4.32 -6.43 -2.00
C LEU A 78 -4.70 -5.24 -1.12
N THR A 79 -5.81 -4.59 -1.43
CA THR A 79 -6.40 -3.57 -0.57
C THR A 79 -7.80 -3.98 -0.14
N TYR A 80 -8.20 -3.55 1.05
CA TYR A 80 -9.58 -3.64 1.50
C TYR A 80 -10.06 -2.28 2.00
N SER A 81 -11.17 -1.80 1.45
CA SER A 81 -11.90 -0.67 2.01
C SER A 81 -13.07 -1.17 2.84
N ALA A 82 -13.00 -0.97 4.16
CA ALA A 82 -14.09 -1.33 5.06
C ALA A 82 -15.35 -0.48 4.85
N GLN A 83 -15.17 0.79 4.47
CA GLN A 83 -16.27 1.72 4.18
C GLN A 83 -17.12 1.22 3.01
N ASP A 84 -16.46 0.80 1.93
CA ASP A 84 -17.15 0.37 0.71
C ASP A 84 -17.42 -1.14 0.69
N SER A 85 -16.79 -1.90 1.60
CA SER A 85 -16.78 -3.37 1.61
C SER A 85 -16.27 -3.95 0.29
N ILE A 86 -15.15 -3.41 -0.21
CA ILE A 86 -14.56 -3.78 -1.50
C ILE A 86 -13.10 -4.19 -1.29
N TYR A 87 -12.76 -5.36 -1.84
CA TYR A 87 -11.38 -5.76 -2.06
C TYR A 87 -10.93 -5.37 -3.46
N LYS A 88 -9.70 -4.87 -3.59
CA LYS A 88 -9.09 -4.64 -4.90
C LYS A 88 -7.70 -5.26 -4.96
N ILE A 89 -7.37 -5.77 -6.13
CA ILE A 89 -6.08 -6.36 -6.44
C ILE A 89 -5.40 -5.50 -7.49
N PHE A 90 -4.16 -5.08 -7.23
CA PHE A 90 -3.35 -4.30 -8.13
C PHE A 90 -2.09 -5.09 -8.54
N ASP A 91 -1.56 -4.79 -9.72
CA ASP A 91 -0.25 -5.27 -10.14
C ASP A 91 0.86 -4.52 -9.37
N LEU A 92 1.81 -5.23 -8.76
CA LEU A 92 2.87 -4.59 -7.96
C LEU A 92 3.91 -3.82 -8.81
N LYS A 93 4.03 -4.10 -10.11
CA LYS A 93 5.03 -3.49 -10.98
C LYS A 93 4.61 -2.10 -11.42
N ASN A 94 3.34 -1.94 -11.80
CA ASN A 94 2.83 -0.69 -12.37
C ASN A 94 1.63 -0.10 -11.61
N TYR A 95 1.19 -0.76 -10.52
CA TYR A 95 0.09 -0.32 -9.66
C TYR A 95 -1.27 -0.22 -10.38
N THR A 96 -1.44 -0.91 -11.51
CA THR A 96 -2.72 -0.97 -12.23
C THR A 96 -3.70 -1.87 -11.49
N MET A 97 -4.94 -1.42 -11.32
CA MET A 97 -6.00 -2.25 -10.75
C MET A 97 -6.34 -3.39 -11.72
N LEU A 98 -6.27 -4.62 -11.23
CA LEU A 98 -6.55 -5.86 -11.97
C LEU A 98 -7.97 -6.37 -11.70
N TYR A 99 -8.36 -6.40 -10.44
CA TYR A 99 -9.66 -6.93 -10.02
C TYR A 99 -10.26 -6.08 -8.90
N SER A 100 -11.59 -6.03 -8.87
CA SER A 100 -12.39 -5.43 -7.80
C SER A 100 -13.48 -6.42 -7.40
N ILE A 101 -13.56 -6.74 -6.12
CA ILE A 101 -14.49 -7.71 -5.55
C ILE A 101 -15.34 -6.96 -4.52
N SER A 102 -16.57 -6.67 -4.88
CA SER A 102 -17.57 -6.02 -4.03
C SER A 102 -18.61 -7.05 -3.58
N ASP A 103 -18.22 -7.92 -2.66
CA ASP A 103 -19.11 -8.94 -2.09
C ASP A 103 -19.03 -8.90 -0.57
N ARG A 104 -20.17 -8.59 0.07
CA ARG A 104 -20.31 -8.46 1.52
C ARG A 104 -20.22 -9.81 2.24
N ASN A 105 -20.33 -10.92 1.52
CA ASN A 105 -20.21 -12.26 2.08
C ASN A 105 -18.75 -12.76 2.12
N VAL A 106 -17.82 -12.02 1.51
CA VAL A 106 -16.39 -12.34 1.58
C VAL A 106 -15.87 -11.99 2.97
N GLN A 107 -15.62 -13.02 3.77
CA GLN A 107 -15.07 -12.85 5.11
C GLN A 107 -13.58 -12.53 5.09
N GLU A 108 -12.83 -13.17 4.18
CA GLU A 108 -11.38 -13.04 4.10
C GLU A 108 -10.88 -13.41 2.69
N ILE A 109 -9.89 -12.67 2.20
CA ILE A 109 -9.09 -13.06 1.03
C ILE A 109 -7.66 -13.28 1.51
N LYS A 110 -7.13 -14.49 1.30
CA LYS A 110 -5.72 -14.81 1.59
C LYS A 110 -4.96 -15.02 0.30
N ILE A 111 -3.80 -14.39 0.20
CA ILE A 111 -2.80 -14.78 -0.79
C ILE A 111 -1.95 -15.89 -0.18
N ARG A 112 -1.81 -17.02 -0.89
CA ARG A 112 -1.03 -18.17 -0.41
C ARG A 112 0.25 -18.32 -1.21
N TYR A 113 1.32 -18.60 -0.49
CA TYR A 113 2.58 -19.07 -1.05
C TYR A 113 2.58 -20.60 -0.96
N PHE A 114 2.74 -21.30 -2.09
CA PHE A 114 3.09 -22.72 -2.04
C PHE A 114 4.57 -22.82 -1.71
N LEU A 115 4.89 -23.06 -0.44
CA LEU A 115 6.20 -23.59 -0.07
C LEU A 115 6.16 -25.10 -0.37
N PHE A 116 6.78 -25.51 -1.47
CA PHE A 116 7.20 -26.89 -1.63
C PHE A 116 8.33 -27.14 -0.62
N PHE A 117 8.00 -27.74 0.53
CA PHE A 117 8.99 -28.39 1.39
C PHE A 117 9.02 -29.89 1.06
#